data_AF-A0A921EJN8-F1
#
_entry.id   AF-A0A921EJN8-F1
#
_cell.length_a   1.000
_cell.length_b   1.000
_cell.length_c   1.000
_cell.angle_alpha   90.00
_cell.angle_beta   90.00
_cell.angle_gamma   90.00
#
_symmetry.space_group_name_H-M   'P 1'
#
loop_
_entity.id
_entity.type
_entity.pdbx_description
1 polymer ?
#
loop_
_entity_poly.entity_id
_entity_poly.type
_entity_poly.pdbx_seq_one_letter_code
_entity_poly.pdbx_strand_id
1 'polypeptide(L)'
;MKKFKIGAISLLTVLVIAIIGVLTVHTSATDRLNPLVSETVSYAKVPKNTQNYKQVTIINPKDGKTRAYKIKQVGSYDQIRNILRSIIRANM
;
A
#
# COMPACT_ATOMS: atom_id res chain seq x y z
N MET A 1 3.58 10.02 -41.86
CA MET A 1 3.11 8.84 -41.08
C MET A 1 4.22 8.09 -40.32
N LYS A 2 5.40 7.81 -40.91
CA LYS A 2 6.50 7.09 -40.21
C LYS A 2 6.97 7.76 -38.90
N LYS A 3 7.18 9.08 -38.88
CA LYS A 3 7.59 9.83 -37.68
C LYS A 3 6.54 9.77 -36.55
N PHE A 4 5.25 9.78 -36.91
CA PHE A 4 4.15 9.64 -35.95
C PHE A 4 4.09 8.23 -35.35
N LYS A 5 4.32 7.18 -36.18
CA LYS A 5 4.43 5.80 -35.70
C LYS A 5 5.61 5.61 -34.73
N ILE A 6 6.77 6.21 -35.03
CA ILE A 6 7.95 6.16 -34.15
C ILE A 6 7.68 6.90 -32.83
N GLY A 7 7.03 8.07 -32.89
CA GLY A 7 6.63 8.82 -31.69
C GLY A 7 5.65 8.04 -30.81
N ALA A 8 4.65 7.39 -31.42
CA ALA A 8 3.69 6.55 -30.70
C ALA A 8 4.36 5.34 -30.05
N ILE A 9 5.27 4.67 -30.75
CA ILE A 9 6.05 3.54 -30.20
C ILE A 9 6.88 4.00 -29.01
N SER A 10 7.60 5.12 -29.15
CA SER A 10 8.43 5.69 -28.08
C SER A 10 7.61 5.96 -26.81
N LEU A 11 6.45 6.61 -26.96
CA LEU A 11 5.55 6.89 -25.84
C LEU A 11 5.04 5.60 -25.18
N LEU A 12 4.70 4.59 -25.98
CA LEU A 12 4.25 3.29 -25.47
C LEU A 12 5.33 2.61 -24.64
N THR A 13 6.59 2.63 -25.09
CA THR A 13 7.71 2.06 -24.33
C THR A 13 7.91 2.75 -22.99
N VAL A 14 7.84 4.09 -22.94
CA VAL A 14 7.95 4.83 -21.67
C VAL A 14 6.83 4.45 -20.71
N LEU A 15 5.60 4.31 -21.23
CA LEU A 15 4.45 3.91 -20.42
C LEU A 15 4.63 2.50 -19.83
N VAL A 16 5.11 1.54 -20.63
CA VAL A 16 5.36 0.17 -20.18
C VAL A 16 6.44 0.14 -19.10
N ILE A 17 7.53 0.88 -19.26
CA ILE A 17 8.59 0.97 -18.25
C ILE A 17 8.05 1.57 -16.94
N ALA A 18 7.22 2.61 -17.01
CA ALA A 18 6.59 3.19 -15.84
C ALA A 18 5.69 2.20 -15.09
N ILE A 19 4.87 1.43 -15.83
CA ILE A 19 4.03 0.37 -15.25
C ILE A 19 4.89 -0.69 -14.55
N ILE A 20 5.93 -1.19 -15.21
CA ILE A 20 6.85 -2.18 -14.62
C ILE A 20 7.49 -1.62 -13.33
N GLY A 21 7.88 -0.35 -13.32
CA GLY A 21 8.41 0.32 -12.13
C GLY A 21 7.42 0.29 -10.95
N VAL A 22 6.14 0.60 -11.19
CA VAL A 22 5.09 0.53 -10.16
C VAL A 22 4.88 -0.92 -9.67
N LEU A 23 4.99 -1.90 -10.56
CA LEU A 23 4.77 -3.31 -10.22
C LEU A 23 5.94 -3.94 -9.43
N THR A 24 7.18 -3.47 -9.64
CA THR A 24 8.40 -4.13 -9.13
C THR A 24 9.10 -3.39 -7.98
N VAL A 25 8.98 -2.07 -7.91
CA VAL A 25 9.63 -1.27 -6.87
C VAL A 25 8.69 -1.16 -5.68
N HIS A 26 9.08 -1.63 -4.49
CA HIS A 26 8.26 -1.60 -3.29
C HIS A 26 8.56 -0.38 -2.41
N THR A 27 7.69 0.64 -2.53
CA THR A 27 7.68 1.85 -1.71
C THR A 27 6.25 2.15 -1.29
N SER A 28 6.05 3.04 -0.31
CA SER A 28 4.69 3.39 0.14
C SER A 28 3.81 3.97 -0.97
N ALA A 29 4.40 4.63 -1.98
CA ALA A 29 3.65 5.18 -3.10
C ALA A 29 3.34 4.12 -4.18
N THR A 30 4.33 3.31 -4.55
CA THR A 30 4.17 2.28 -5.58
C THR A 30 3.28 1.13 -5.11
N ASP A 31 3.39 0.69 -3.85
CA ASP A 31 2.51 -0.34 -3.28
C ASP A 31 1.02 0.09 -3.22
N ARG A 32 0.75 1.41 -3.21
CA ARG A 32 -0.64 1.93 -3.27
C ARG A 32 -1.23 1.83 -4.68
N LEU A 33 -0.40 1.98 -5.71
CA LEU A 33 -0.81 1.97 -7.10
C LEU A 33 -0.69 0.58 -7.74
N ASN A 34 0.07 -0.33 -7.11
CA ASN A 34 0.28 -1.68 -7.61
C ASN A 34 -0.96 -2.56 -7.32
N PRO A 35 -1.71 -2.99 -8.35
CA PRO A 35 -2.89 -3.84 -8.16
C PRO A 35 -2.54 -5.27 -7.71
N LEU A 36 -1.28 -5.69 -7.84
CA LEU A 36 -0.80 -7.00 -7.41
C LEU A 36 -0.53 -7.05 -5.89
N VAL A 37 -0.40 -5.89 -5.24
CA VAL A 37 -0.24 -5.83 -3.80
C VAL A 37 -1.60 -6.01 -3.14
N SER A 38 -1.76 -7.12 -2.43
CA SER A 38 -3.00 -7.44 -1.73
C SER A 38 -3.26 -6.45 -0.58
N GLU A 39 -4.54 -6.12 -0.41
CA GLU A 39 -5.02 -5.35 0.73
C GLU A 39 -5.45 -6.32 1.84
N THR A 40 -4.86 -6.16 3.01
CA THR A 40 -5.21 -6.94 4.20
C THR A 40 -5.90 -6.01 5.19
N VAL A 41 -7.13 -6.37 5.56
CA VAL A 41 -7.84 -5.69 6.64
C VAL A 41 -7.47 -6.39 7.94
N SER A 42 -6.85 -5.65 8.86
CA SER A 42 -6.51 -6.15 10.19
C SER A 42 -7.31 -5.41 11.26
N TYR A 43 -7.75 -6.17 12.25
CA TYR A 43 -8.55 -5.69 13.38
C TYR A 43 -7.76 -5.81 14.67
N ALA A 44 -7.76 -4.75 15.46
CA ALA A 44 -7.17 -4.76 16.80
C ALA A 44 -8.23 -4.37 17.83
N LYS A 45 -8.32 -5.16 18.91
CA LYS A 45 -9.01 -4.74 20.13
C LYS A 45 -8.16 -3.68 20.81
N VAL A 46 -8.74 -2.52 21.05
CA VAL A 46 -8.03 -1.41 21.66
C VAL A 46 -8.84 -0.81 22.81
N PRO A 47 -8.18 -0.20 23.80
CA PRO A 47 -8.89 0.52 24.85
C PRO A 47 -9.80 1.61 24.27
N LYS A 48 -10.93 1.85 24.92
CA LYS A 48 -11.84 2.94 24.55
C LYS A 48 -11.07 4.28 24.62
N ASN A 49 -11.28 5.15 23.64
CA ASN A 49 -10.60 6.45 23.47
C ASN A 49 -9.12 6.42 23.02
N THR A 50 -8.56 5.28 22.59
CA THR A 50 -7.19 5.23 22.01
C THR A 50 -7.20 5.24 20.47
N GLN A 51 -8.14 5.94 19.85
CA GLN A 51 -8.44 5.81 18.41
C GLN A 51 -7.36 6.40 17.48
N ASN A 52 -6.40 7.16 18.02
CA ASN A 52 -5.33 7.80 17.26
C ASN A 52 -4.00 7.10 17.48
N TYR A 53 -3.73 6.05 16.71
CA TYR A 53 -2.42 5.41 16.66
C TYR A 53 -1.52 6.14 15.66
N LYS A 54 -0.47 6.79 16.17
CA LYS A 54 0.62 7.36 15.35
C LYS A 54 1.77 6.37 15.29
N GLN A 55 2.48 6.34 14.16
CA GLN A 55 3.68 5.50 13.96
C GLN A 55 3.44 3.99 14.10
N VAL A 56 2.35 3.48 13.51
CA VAL A 56 2.09 2.04 13.53
C VAL A 56 3.13 1.31 12.70
N THR A 57 3.86 0.43 13.39
CA THR A 57 4.86 -0.48 12.81
C THR A 57 4.14 -1.66 12.16
N ILE A 58 4.38 -1.88 10.87
CA ILE A 58 3.88 -3.06 10.19
C ILE A 58 4.88 -4.20 10.39
N ILE A 59 4.38 -5.33 10.88
CA ILE A 59 5.14 -6.58 10.97
C ILE A 59 4.63 -7.50 9.85
N ASN A 60 5.54 -8.07 9.07
CA ASN A 60 5.19 -9.09 8.09
C ASN A 60 4.86 -10.41 8.83
N PRO A 61 3.64 -10.96 8.68
CA PRO A 61 3.24 -12.15 9.41
C PRO A 61 4.01 -13.42 9.01
N LYS A 62 4.65 -13.45 7.83
CA LYS A 62 5.41 -14.62 7.36
C LYS A 62 6.79 -14.74 8.00
N ASP A 63 7.46 -13.62 8.24
CA ASP A 63 8.86 -13.60 8.70
C ASP A 63 9.06 -12.83 10.02
N GLY A 64 8.01 -12.21 10.57
CA GLY A 64 8.07 -11.42 11.79
C GLY A 64 8.85 -10.11 11.65
N LYS A 65 9.29 -9.73 10.44
CA LYS A 65 10.13 -8.55 10.23
C LYS A 65 9.32 -7.28 10.11
N THR A 66 9.84 -6.22 10.71
CA THR A 66 9.33 -4.87 10.56
C THR A 66 9.50 -4.38 9.13
N ARG A 67 8.45 -3.81 8.53
CA ARG A 67 8.55 -3.13 7.23
C ARG A 67 9.12 -1.72 7.41
N ALA A 68 9.88 -1.27 6.41
CA ALA A 68 10.56 0.03 6.44
C ALA A 68 9.59 1.23 6.42
N TYR A 69 8.35 1.04 5.95
CA TYR A 69 7.35 2.10 5.92
C TYR A 69 6.40 2.01 7.11
N LYS A 70 6.09 3.18 7.69
CA LYS A 70 5.13 3.33 8.78
C LYS A 70 3.78 3.76 8.21
N ILE A 71 2.68 3.27 8.78
CA ILE A 71 1.36 3.83 8.50
C ILE A 71 1.25 5.15 9.26
N LYS A 72 1.08 6.27 8.52
CA LYS A 72 0.99 7.61 9.12
C LYS A 72 -0.21 7.76 10.05
N GLN A 73 -1.32 7.09 9.76
CA GLN A 73 -2.54 7.13 10.56
C GLN A 73 -3.40 5.88 10.28
N VAL A 74 -3.89 5.24 11.34
CA VAL A 74 -4.88 4.17 11.27
C VAL A 74 -6.18 4.72 11.85
N GLY A 75 -7.27 4.70 11.09
CA GLY A 75 -8.50 5.37 11.50
C GLY A 75 -9.76 4.79 10.87
N SER A 76 -10.41 3.89 11.59
CA SER A 76 -11.83 3.58 11.51
C SER A 76 -12.19 2.77 12.76
N TYR A 77 -12.66 3.47 13.80
CA TYR A 77 -13.09 2.86 15.06
C TYR A 77 -14.56 2.47 14.95
N ASP A 78 -14.83 1.16 15.01
CA ASP A 78 -16.18 0.65 15.14
C ASP A 78 -16.61 0.76 16.61
N GLN A 79 -17.39 1.80 16.93
CA GLN A 79 -17.89 2.08 18.28
C GLN A 79 -18.81 0.97 18.81
N ILE A 80 -19.50 0.23 17.92
CA ILE A 80 -20.41 -0.85 18.29
C ILE A 80 -19.61 -2.06 18.77
N ARG A 81 -18.46 -2.33 18.14
CA ARG A 81 -17.64 -3.52 18.45
C ARG A 81 -16.43 -3.24 19.34
N ASN A 82 -16.09 -1.99 19.65
CA ASN A 82 -14.84 -1.60 20.32
C ASN A 82 -13.59 -2.11 19.59
N ILE A 83 -13.59 -2.09 18.25
CA ILE A 83 -12.51 -2.61 17.42
C ILE A 83 -12.00 -1.51 16.48
N LEU A 84 -10.68 -1.39 16.35
CA LEU A 84 -10.09 -0.61 15.27
C LEU A 84 -9.93 -1.44 14.02
N ARG A 85 -10.42 -0.90 12.91
CA ARG A 85 -10.15 -1.40 11.57
C ARG A 85 -8.96 -0.67 10.98
N SER A 86 -7.96 -1.44 10.59
CA SER A 86 -6.82 -0.95 9.83
C SER A 86 -6.85 -1.58 8.44
N ILE A 87 -6.79 -0.74 7.42
CA ILE A 87 -6.56 -1.18 6.05
C ILE A 87 -5.05 -1.09 5.83
N ILE A 88 -4.41 -2.25 5.67
CA ILE A 88 -2.97 -2.36 5.43
C ILE A 88 -2.80 -2.93 4.03
N ARG A 89 -2.24 -2.14 3.12
CA ARG A 89 -1.83 -2.62 1.80
C ARG A 89 -0.35 -3.00 1.90
N ALA A 90 -0.05 -4.29 1.92
CA ALA A 90 1.30 -4.80 2.12
C ALA A 90 1.54 -5.99 1.22
N ASN A 91 2.71 -6.02 0.57
CA ASN A 91 3.17 -7.20 -0.14
C ASN A 91 3.55 -8.25 0.94
N MET A 92 2.69 -9.26 1.14
CA MET A 92 2.89 -10.32 2.14
C MET A 92 3.80 -11.40 1.60
#